data_AF-A0A7W0VAU9-F1
#
_entry.id   AF-A0A7W0VAU9-F1
#
_cell.length_a   1.000
_cell.length_b   1.000
_cell.length_c   1.000
_cell.angle_alpha   90.00
_cell.angle_beta   90.00
_cell.angle_gamma   90.00
#
_symmetry.space_group_name_H-M   'P 1'
#
loop_
_entity.id
_entity.type
_entity.pdbx_description
1 polymer ?
#
loop_
_entity_poly.entity_id
_entity_poly.type
_entity_poly.pdbx_seq_one_letter_code
_entity_poly.pdbx_strand_id
1 'polypeptide(L)'
;MTTVALRASLIWHDEVMSDVVLEKPRAITLGVSGKATFVVPAVGLPADFAIVRPGNRGYLLTLGERMRGRICIDGEEKDVADFVRRGGEGDGPGGFRGTAISGTDWGVIDLDESGDYKLFFQFVPLDEDPVWLTKPVIFAGAAGYLLAGLGLAALFFFTKDLEVDEALFRGLGLSTLAIIAGAVGFAFIKQEG
;
A
#
# COMPACT_ATOMS: atom_id res chain seq x y z
N MET A 1 7.28 -6.16 -14.93
CA MET A 1 7.58 -7.00 -13.75
C MET A 1 6.41 -6.79 -12.82
N THR A 2 5.67 -7.82 -12.45
CA THR A 2 4.57 -7.67 -11.49
C THR A 2 5.19 -7.21 -10.17
N THR A 3 4.82 -6.02 -9.71
CA THR A 3 5.28 -5.52 -8.43
C THR A 3 4.62 -6.36 -7.34
N VAL A 4 5.38 -6.89 -6.39
CA VAL A 4 4.83 -7.67 -5.26
C VAL A 4 4.88 -6.85 -3.98
N ALA A 5 3.81 -6.90 -3.20
CA ALA A 5 3.72 -6.30 -1.88
C ALA A 5 3.70 -7.37 -0.80
N LEU A 6 4.24 -7.02 0.37
CA LEU A 6 4.07 -7.83 1.57
C LEU A 6 2.67 -7.57 2.15
N ARG A 7 1.84 -8.59 2.19
CA ARG A 7 0.59 -8.61 2.95
C ARG A 7 0.85 -9.27 4.29
N ALA A 8 0.31 -8.70 5.35
CA ALA A 8 0.30 -9.32 6.68
C ALA A 8 -1.07 -9.17 7.33
N SER A 9 -1.45 -10.17 8.12
CA SER A 9 -2.73 -10.20 8.82
C SER A 9 -2.50 -10.63 10.26
N LEU A 10 -3.09 -9.90 11.20
CA LEU A 10 -3.20 -10.32 12.59
C LEU A 10 -4.48 -11.15 12.76
N ILE A 11 -4.33 -12.35 13.30
CA ILE A 11 -5.42 -13.30 13.53
C ILE A 11 -5.54 -13.55 15.03
N TRP A 12 -6.75 -13.53 15.57
CA TRP A 12 -7.06 -13.88 16.95
C TRP A 12 -8.15 -14.95 16.99
N HIS A 13 -7.90 -16.10 17.63
CA HIS A 13 -8.81 -17.26 17.63
C HIS A 13 -9.38 -17.60 16.24
N ASP A 14 -8.49 -17.63 15.24
CA ASP A 14 -8.82 -17.91 13.83
C ASP A 14 -9.70 -16.85 13.13
N GLU A 15 -9.94 -15.71 13.77
CA GLU A 15 -10.59 -14.53 13.18
C GLU A 15 -9.56 -13.48 12.76
N VAL A 16 -9.70 -12.93 11.55
CA VAL A 16 -8.79 -11.87 11.05
C VAL A 16 -9.17 -10.54 11.69
N MET A 17 -8.33 -10.07 12.62
CA MET A 17 -8.55 -8.83 13.35
C MET A 17 -8.11 -7.59 12.56
N SER A 18 -7.03 -7.72 11.78
CA SER A 18 -6.46 -6.63 11.00
C SER A 18 -5.67 -7.19 9.84
N ASP A 19 -5.72 -6.51 8.70
CA ASP A 19 -5.04 -6.88 7.47
C ASP A 19 -4.37 -5.65 6.88
N VAL A 20 -3.13 -5.79 6.42
CA VAL A 20 -2.37 -4.71 5.82
C VAL A 20 -1.59 -5.20 4.61
N VAL A 21 -1.63 -4.43 3.54
CA VAL A 21 -0.78 -4.63 2.35
C VAL A 21 0.22 -3.48 2.29
N LEU A 22 1.51 -3.81 2.21
CA LEU A 22 2.60 -2.86 2.15
C LEU A 22 2.93 -2.49 0.71
N GLU A 23 2.30 -1.44 0.20
CA GLU A 23 2.64 -0.86 -1.11
C GLU A 23 4.07 -0.34 -1.20
N LYS A 24 4.63 0.07 -0.06
CA LYS A 24 6.00 0.56 0.08
C LYS A 24 6.74 -0.22 1.16
N PRO A 25 8.05 -0.49 0.99
CA PRO A 25 8.86 -1.13 2.02
C PRO A 25 8.81 -0.36 3.34
N ARG A 26 8.18 -0.96 4.36
CA ARG A 26 8.12 -0.44 5.73
C ARG A 26 8.17 -1.58 6.74
N ALA A 27 8.51 -1.25 7.99
CA ALA A 27 8.49 -2.23 9.06
C ALA A 27 7.06 -2.60 9.46
N ILE A 28 6.86 -3.85 9.87
CA ILE A 28 5.65 -4.33 10.56
C ILE A 28 6.03 -4.46 12.02
N THR A 29 5.36 -3.69 12.87
CA THR A 29 5.58 -3.66 14.32
C THR A 29 4.40 -4.26 15.07
N LEU A 30 4.70 -5.03 16.10
CA LEU A 30 3.77 -5.62 17.05
C LEU A 30 3.98 -4.99 18.43
N GLY A 31 2.90 -4.70 19.13
CA GLY A 31 2.97 -4.38 20.55
C GLY A 31 1.75 -3.64 21.09
N VAL A 32 1.83 -3.20 22.34
CA VAL A 32 0.73 -2.52 23.05
C VAL A 32 0.55 -1.06 22.65
N SER A 33 1.54 -0.49 21.95
CA SER A 33 1.54 0.90 21.51
C SER A 33 0.53 1.11 20.39
N GLY A 34 -0.30 2.16 20.49
CA GLY A 34 -1.21 2.56 19.39
C GLY A 34 -0.49 3.03 18.11
N LYS A 35 0.85 3.12 18.13
CA LYS A 35 1.68 3.40 16.95
C LYS A 35 2.20 2.13 16.26
N ALA A 36 1.98 0.95 16.85
CA ALA A 36 2.34 -0.31 16.24
C ALA A 36 1.49 -0.58 15.00
N THR A 37 2.03 -1.34 14.04
CA THR A 37 1.26 -1.76 12.85
C THR A 37 0.09 -2.65 13.27
N PHE A 38 0.36 -3.58 14.19
CA PHE A 38 -0.66 -4.38 14.83
C PHE A 38 -0.59 -4.18 16.34
N VAL A 39 -1.69 -3.70 16.91
CA VAL A 39 -1.84 -3.54 18.35
C VAL A 39 -2.23 -4.89 18.94
N VAL A 40 -1.36 -5.44 19.79
CA VAL A 40 -1.55 -6.74 20.46
C VAL A 40 -1.36 -6.56 21.96
N PRO A 41 -1.99 -7.40 22.81
CA PRO A 41 -1.70 -7.38 24.24
C PRO A 41 -0.24 -7.78 24.51
N ALA A 42 0.19 -7.68 25.77
CA ALA A 42 1.54 -8.05 26.18
C ALA A 42 1.76 -9.57 26.09
N VAL A 43 2.04 -10.07 24.89
CA VAL A 43 2.30 -11.49 24.56
C VAL A 43 3.75 -11.93 24.85
N GLY A 44 4.46 -11.20 25.70
CA GLY A 44 5.88 -11.45 26.00
C GLY A 44 6.87 -10.96 24.94
N LEU A 45 6.40 -10.15 23.98
CA LEU A 45 7.26 -9.45 23.02
C LEU A 45 7.60 -8.02 23.51
N PRO A 46 8.72 -7.43 23.06
CA PRO A 46 9.01 -6.01 23.28
C PRO A 46 7.86 -5.10 22.81
N ALA A 47 7.68 -3.96 23.48
CA ALA A 47 6.52 -3.08 23.28
C ALA A 47 6.36 -2.49 21.86
N ASP A 48 7.45 -2.44 21.08
CA ASP A 48 7.49 -2.01 19.68
C ASP A 48 8.31 -3.02 18.85
N PHE A 49 7.98 -4.31 18.97
CA PHE A 49 8.73 -5.38 18.32
C PHE A 49 8.50 -5.37 16.80
N ALA A 50 9.53 -4.99 16.04
CA ALA A 50 9.50 -5.06 14.58
C ALA A 50 9.74 -6.49 14.10
N ILE A 51 8.65 -7.25 13.93
CA ILE A 51 8.66 -8.62 13.42
C ILE A 51 9.12 -8.69 11.97
N VAL A 52 8.81 -7.67 11.16
CA VAL A 52 9.32 -7.55 9.80
C VAL A 52 9.97 -6.19 9.61
N ARG A 53 11.16 -6.16 9.00
CA ARG A 53 11.88 -4.93 8.63
C ARG A 53 12.25 -4.94 7.15
N PRO A 54 12.30 -3.79 6.46
CA PRO A 54 12.90 -3.71 5.13
C PRO A 54 14.37 -4.10 5.18
N GLY A 55 14.83 -4.89 4.21
CA GLY A 55 16.22 -5.30 4.04
C GLY A 55 16.73 -5.09 2.61
N ASN A 56 18.01 -5.41 2.36
CA ASN A 56 18.63 -5.19 1.05
C ASN A 56 18.05 -6.07 -0.07
N ARG A 57 17.44 -7.21 0.28
CA ARG A 57 16.92 -8.22 -0.66
C ARG A 57 15.44 -8.55 -0.41
N GLY A 58 14.66 -7.56 0.03
CA GLY A 58 13.25 -7.75 0.40
C GLY A 58 13.04 -7.37 1.86
N TYR A 59 12.60 -8.32 2.67
CA TYR A 59 12.34 -8.08 4.08
C TYR A 59 13.14 -9.03 4.97
N LEU A 60 13.34 -8.61 6.22
CA LEU A 60 13.94 -9.41 7.28
C LEU A 60 12.83 -9.75 8.28
N LEU A 61 12.49 -11.03 8.37
CA LEU A 61 11.59 -11.60 9.37
C LEU A 61 12.39 -11.91 10.64
N THR A 62 11.93 -11.43 11.79
CA THR A 62 12.56 -11.63 13.10
C THR A 62 11.68 -12.54 13.95
N LEU A 63 12.19 -13.72 14.30
CA LEU A 63 11.49 -14.75 15.05
C LEU A 63 12.13 -14.94 16.44
N GLY A 64 11.32 -15.17 17.47
CA GLY A 64 11.80 -15.39 18.84
C GLY A 64 11.58 -16.83 19.32
N GLU A 65 12.28 -17.24 20.38
CA GLU A 65 12.22 -18.60 20.95
C GLU A 65 10.82 -19.02 21.44
N ARG A 66 9.94 -18.07 21.73
CA ARG A 66 8.55 -18.33 22.17
C ARG A 66 7.56 -18.43 21.00
N MET A 67 7.98 -18.07 19.79
CA MET A 67 7.12 -18.13 18.61
C MET A 67 7.03 -19.56 18.08
N ARG A 68 5.87 -19.91 17.53
CA ARG A 68 5.61 -21.21 16.89
C ARG A 68 4.96 -21.01 15.53
N GLY A 69 4.61 -22.10 14.87
CA GLY A 69 3.96 -22.08 13.57
C GLY A 69 4.88 -22.52 12.43
N ARG A 70 4.52 -22.14 11.21
CA ARG A 70 5.11 -22.65 9.97
C ARG A 70 5.43 -21.52 9.02
N ILE A 71 6.62 -21.56 8.45
CA ILE A 71 7.09 -20.61 7.45
C ILE A 71 7.57 -21.37 6.23
N CYS A 72 7.33 -20.83 5.04
CA CYS A 72 7.90 -21.32 3.79
C CYS A 72 8.91 -20.30 3.31
N ILE A 73 10.18 -20.70 3.24
CA ILE A 73 11.30 -19.87 2.80
C ILE A 73 12.00 -20.59 1.66
N ASP A 74 12.14 -19.92 0.52
CA ASP A 74 12.74 -20.49 -0.70
C ASP A 74 12.04 -21.78 -1.17
N GLY A 75 10.73 -21.88 -0.90
CA GLY A 75 9.91 -23.05 -1.24
C GLY A 75 10.02 -24.22 -0.26
N GLU A 76 10.82 -24.11 0.80
CA GLU A 76 10.91 -25.11 1.86
C GLU A 76 10.07 -24.72 3.08
N GLU A 77 9.11 -25.57 3.45
CA GLU A 77 8.34 -25.42 4.68
C GLU A 77 9.19 -25.81 5.90
N LYS A 78 9.25 -24.93 6.89
CA LYS A 78 10.04 -25.05 8.11
C LYS A 78 9.17 -24.74 9.33
N ASP A 79 9.35 -25.51 10.38
CA ASP A 79 8.78 -25.21 11.70
C ASP A 79 9.56 -24.05 12.34
N VAL A 80 8.84 -23.07 12.88
CA VAL A 80 9.44 -21.85 13.48
C VAL A 80 10.30 -22.19 14.69
N ALA A 81 9.87 -23.13 15.54
CA ALA A 81 10.62 -23.48 16.75
C ALA A 81 11.95 -24.16 16.40
N ASP A 82 11.92 -25.07 15.42
CA ASP A 82 13.12 -25.73 14.93
C ASP A 82 14.05 -24.77 14.19
N PHE A 83 13.49 -23.83 13.40
CA PHE A 83 14.26 -22.78 12.73
C PHE A 83 15.04 -21.92 13.73
N VAL A 84 14.37 -21.45 14.79
CA VAL A 84 15.00 -20.63 15.83
C VAL A 84 16.05 -21.43 16.60
N ARG A 85 15.77 -22.70 16.95
CA ARG A 85 16.69 -23.57 17.72
C ARG A 85 17.97 -23.90 16.96
N ARG A 86 17.92 -24.06 15.64
CA ARG A 86 19.09 -24.37 14.80
C ARG A 86 20.01 -23.17 14.56
N GLY A 87 19.66 -22.00 15.08
CA GLY A 87 20.52 -20.80 15.10
C GLY A 87 20.20 -19.76 14.03
N GLY A 88 19.19 -19.97 13.18
CA GLY A 88 18.86 -19.08 12.05
C GLY A 88 20.07 -18.70 11.18
N GLU A 89 19.89 -17.73 10.28
CA GLU A 89 21.03 -17.15 9.52
C GLU A 89 21.69 -15.96 10.24
N GLY A 90 21.25 -15.60 11.45
CA GLY A 90 21.82 -14.51 12.23
C GLY A 90 21.44 -14.52 13.70
N ASP A 91 22.36 -14.06 14.56
CA ASP A 91 22.14 -13.87 16.00
C ASP A 91 21.63 -12.46 16.27
N GLY A 92 20.35 -12.34 16.62
CA GLY A 92 19.75 -11.09 17.05
C GLY A 92 19.88 -10.92 18.57
N PRO A 93 19.97 -9.67 19.07
CA PRO A 93 20.02 -9.42 20.51
C PRO A 93 18.75 -9.96 21.20
N GLY A 94 18.92 -10.70 22.29
CA GLY A 94 17.81 -11.20 23.11
C GLY A 94 17.19 -12.52 22.66
N GLY A 95 17.92 -13.37 21.92
CA GLY A 95 17.43 -14.69 21.50
C GLY A 95 16.50 -14.65 20.27
N PHE A 96 16.48 -13.52 19.57
CA PHE A 96 15.76 -13.39 18.31
C PHE A 96 16.64 -13.80 17.13
N ARG A 97 16.05 -14.42 16.11
CA ARG A 97 16.73 -14.86 14.90
C ARG A 97 16.10 -14.19 13.69
N GLY A 98 16.95 -13.63 12.82
CA GLY A 98 16.53 -12.98 11.58
C GLY A 98 16.65 -13.94 10.40
N THR A 99 15.71 -13.86 9.46
CA THR A 99 15.79 -14.53 8.16
C THR A 99 15.28 -13.62 7.06
N ALA A 100 15.95 -13.61 5.90
CA ALA A 100 15.45 -12.88 4.75
C ALA A 100 14.17 -13.57 4.23
N ILE A 101 13.18 -12.78 3.83
CA ILE A 101 11.95 -13.25 3.16
C ILE A 101 11.66 -12.38 1.93
N SER A 102 11.19 -13.00 0.86
CA SER A 102 10.86 -12.33 -0.40
C SER A 102 9.92 -13.13 -1.29
N GLY A 103 9.31 -12.46 -2.28
CA GLY A 103 8.80 -13.10 -3.50
C GLY A 103 7.63 -14.06 -3.31
N THR A 104 7.91 -15.32 -2.99
CA THR A 104 6.94 -16.42 -2.83
C THR A 104 6.85 -16.92 -1.39
N ASP A 105 7.65 -16.36 -0.49
CA ASP A 105 7.68 -16.76 0.91
C ASP A 105 6.37 -16.39 1.61
N TRP A 106 6.00 -17.21 2.59
CA TRP A 106 4.81 -17.01 3.41
C TRP A 106 5.01 -17.62 4.79
N GLY A 107 4.15 -17.28 5.74
CA GLY A 107 4.18 -17.92 7.04
C GLY A 107 2.97 -17.62 7.88
N VAL A 108 2.68 -18.55 8.79
CA VAL A 108 1.74 -18.40 9.90
C VAL A 108 2.55 -18.58 11.17
N ILE A 109 2.65 -17.52 11.97
CA ILE A 109 3.48 -17.47 13.17
C ILE A 109 2.57 -17.26 14.37
N ASP A 110 2.57 -18.20 15.29
CA ASP A 110 1.94 -18.02 16.60
C ASP A 110 2.84 -17.11 17.44
N LEU A 111 2.27 -16.01 17.93
CA LEU A 111 3.00 -14.94 18.63
C LEU A 111 3.19 -15.24 20.12
N ASP A 112 2.38 -16.13 20.67
CA ASP A 112 2.43 -16.58 22.06
C ASP A 112 2.37 -18.12 22.17
N GLU A 113 2.45 -18.62 23.41
CA GLU A 113 2.39 -20.04 23.69
C GLU A 113 0.98 -20.62 23.64
N SER A 114 -0.07 -19.80 23.76
CA SER A 114 -1.45 -20.27 23.65
C SER A 114 -1.87 -20.50 22.21
N GLY A 115 -1.23 -19.83 21.25
CA GLY A 115 -1.59 -19.88 19.83
C GLY A 115 -2.83 -19.06 19.52
N ASP A 116 -3.25 -18.17 20.43
CA ASP A 116 -4.45 -17.36 20.25
C ASP A 116 -4.17 -16.22 19.28
N TYR A 117 -2.97 -15.63 19.34
CA TYR A 117 -2.53 -14.57 18.44
C TYR A 117 -1.59 -15.12 17.38
N LYS A 118 -1.99 -14.98 16.11
CA LYS A 118 -1.20 -15.42 14.97
C LYS A 118 -0.91 -14.25 14.03
N LEU A 119 0.28 -14.21 13.47
CA LEU A 119 0.63 -13.36 12.36
C LEU A 119 0.72 -14.21 11.09
N PHE A 120 -0.12 -13.90 10.12
CA PHE A 120 0.04 -14.40 8.77
C PHE A 120 0.79 -13.38 7.92
N PHE A 121 1.68 -13.83 7.04
CA PHE A 121 2.24 -13.00 5.98
C PHE A 121 2.38 -13.77 4.67
N GLN A 122 2.28 -13.04 3.57
CA GLN A 122 2.55 -13.55 2.23
C GLN A 122 2.88 -12.38 1.28
N PHE A 123 3.54 -12.68 0.18
CA PHE A 123 3.71 -11.71 -0.91
C PHE A 123 2.56 -11.84 -1.92
N VAL A 124 1.92 -10.72 -2.23
CA VAL A 124 0.81 -10.65 -3.19
C VAL A 124 1.18 -9.75 -4.36
N PRO A 125 0.75 -10.07 -5.59
CA PRO A 125 0.89 -9.13 -6.70
C PRO A 125 0.09 -7.86 -6.39
N LEU A 126 0.70 -6.70 -6.59
CA LEU A 126 -0.01 -5.44 -6.65
C LEU A 126 -0.51 -5.26 -8.08
N ASP A 127 -1.82 -5.11 -8.20
CA ASP A 127 -2.39 -4.55 -9.42
C ASP A 127 -1.89 -3.11 -9.52
N GLU A 128 -1.19 -2.79 -10.60
CA GLU A 128 -0.82 -1.40 -10.87
C GLU A 128 -2.12 -0.64 -11.14
N ASP A 129 -2.50 0.26 -10.24
CA ASP A 129 -3.62 1.15 -10.46
C ASP A 129 -3.42 1.82 -11.83
N PRO A 130 -4.39 1.71 -12.76
CA PRO A 130 -4.24 2.34 -14.05
C PRO A 130 -4.06 3.85 -13.84
N VAL A 131 -2.90 4.37 -14.25
CA VAL A 131 -2.50 5.76 -13.98
C VAL A 131 -3.17 6.69 -15.00
N TRP A 132 -4.49 6.87 -14.90
CA TRP A 132 -5.25 7.71 -15.83
C TRP A 132 -4.86 9.19 -15.74
N LEU A 133 -4.18 9.62 -14.67
CA LEU A 133 -3.83 11.02 -14.37
C LEU A 133 -2.33 11.21 -14.16
N THR A 134 -1.51 10.73 -15.08
CA THR A 134 -0.09 11.09 -15.07
C THR A 134 0.08 12.60 -15.34
N LYS A 135 1.13 13.23 -14.81
CA LYS A 135 1.44 14.64 -15.07
C LYS A 135 1.46 14.98 -16.58
N PRO A 136 2.08 14.16 -17.46
CA PRO A 136 2.04 14.41 -18.89
C PRO A 136 0.63 14.43 -19.48
N VAL A 137 -0.25 13.53 -19.03
CA VAL A 137 -1.67 13.49 -19.48
C VAL A 137 -2.41 14.75 -19.02
N ILE A 138 -2.21 15.17 -17.77
CA ILE A 138 -2.80 16.42 -17.26
C ILE A 138 -2.32 17.63 -18.07
N PHE A 139 -1.01 17.73 -18.33
CA PHE A 139 -0.45 18.83 -19.14
C PHE A 139 -0.97 18.80 -20.58
N ALA A 140 -1.02 17.63 -21.21
CA ALA A 140 -1.56 17.48 -22.56
C ALA A 140 -3.05 17.87 -22.63
N GLY A 141 -3.85 17.43 -21.66
CA GLY A 141 -5.26 17.81 -21.54
C GLY A 141 -5.43 19.32 -21.35
N ALA A 142 -4.66 19.93 -20.45
CA ALA A 142 -4.71 21.38 -20.21
C ALA A 142 -4.26 22.19 -21.43
N ALA A 143 -3.20 21.77 -22.11
CA ALA A 143 -2.72 22.43 -23.33
C ALA A 143 -3.72 22.32 -24.47
N GLY A 144 -4.29 21.12 -24.70
CA GLY A 144 -5.33 20.90 -25.69
C GLY A 144 -6.58 21.73 -25.41
N TYR A 145 -7.00 21.80 -24.14
CA TYR A 145 -8.11 22.64 -23.69
C TYR A 145 -7.87 24.12 -24.00
N LEU A 146 -6.69 24.66 -23.66
CA LEU A 146 -6.34 26.06 -23.92
C LEU A 146 -6.30 26.36 -25.42
N LEU A 147 -5.67 25.50 -26.22
CA LEU A 147 -5.59 25.67 -27.66
C LEU A 147 -6.97 25.64 -28.31
N ALA A 148 -7.84 24.71 -27.91
CA ALA A 148 -9.21 24.62 -28.42
C ALA A 148 -10.04 25.85 -28.03
N GLY A 149 -9.94 26.30 -26.77
CA GLY A 149 -10.67 27.47 -26.30
C GLY A 149 -10.23 28.78 -26.98
N LEU A 150 -8.91 28.95 -27.19
CA LEU A 150 -8.37 30.09 -27.96
C LEU A 150 -8.77 30.03 -29.43
N GLY A 151 -8.74 28.85 -30.05
CA GLY A 151 -9.21 28.66 -31.42
C GLY A 151 -10.69 29.00 -31.58
N LEU A 152 -11.52 28.58 -30.61
CA LEU A 152 -12.96 28.87 -30.60
C LEU A 152 -13.22 30.36 -30.36
N ALA A 153 -12.49 31.01 -29.45
CA ALA A 153 -12.57 32.44 -29.22
C ALA A 153 -12.19 33.23 -30.48
N ALA A 154 -11.08 32.86 -31.14
CA ALA A 154 -10.66 33.47 -32.39
C ALA A 154 -11.72 33.29 -33.51
N LEU A 155 -12.28 32.09 -33.64
CA LEU A 155 -13.36 31.83 -34.59
C LEU A 155 -14.56 32.75 -34.35
N PHE A 156 -15.00 32.89 -33.10
CA PHE A 156 -16.11 33.78 -32.75
C PHE A 156 -15.79 35.25 -33.01
N PHE A 157 -14.58 35.70 -32.67
CA PHE A 157 -14.13 37.05 -32.95
C PHE A 157 -14.18 37.36 -34.44
N PHE A 158 -13.58 36.52 -35.29
CA PHE A 158 -13.48 36.79 -36.73
C PHE A 158 -14.78 36.56 -37.52
N THR A 159 -15.67 35.67 -37.06
CA THR A 159 -16.89 35.32 -37.84
C THR A 159 -18.15 36.02 -37.34
N LYS A 160 -18.18 36.47 -36.09
CA LYS A 160 -19.36 37.06 -35.44
C LYS A 160 -19.17 38.50 -35.01
N ASP A 161 -18.00 39.09 -35.26
CA ASP A 161 -17.67 40.48 -34.93
C ASP A 161 -17.96 40.81 -33.46
N LEU A 162 -17.68 39.84 -32.59
CA LEU A 162 -17.89 39.96 -31.15
C LEU A 162 -16.72 40.73 -30.52
N GLU A 163 -17.01 41.45 -29.44
CA GLU A 163 -15.97 42.00 -28.58
C GLU A 163 -15.10 40.87 -27.99
N VAL A 164 -13.82 41.18 -27.74
CA VAL A 164 -12.79 40.19 -27.38
C VAL A 164 -13.14 39.45 -26.10
N ASP A 165 -13.74 40.15 -25.13
CA ASP A 165 -14.20 39.61 -23.85
C ASP A 165 -15.36 38.62 -24.01
N GLU A 166 -16.37 38.95 -24.82
CA GLU A 166 -17.50 38.04 -25.12
C GLU A 166 -17.01 36.81 -25.91
N ALA A 167 -16.09 36.98 -26.85
CA ALA A 167 -15.49 35.88 -27.60
C ALA A 167 -14.67 34.94 -26.70
N LEU A 168 -13.89 35.50 -25.76
CA LEU A 168 -13.15 34.74 -24.75
C LEU A 168 -14.08 34.01 -23.78
N PHE A 169 -15.15 34.65 -23.33
CA PHE A 169 -16.14 34.02 -22.44
C PHE A 169 -16.84 32.83 -23.12
N ARG A 170 -17.19 32.96 -24.40
CA ARG A 170 -17.79 31.84 -25.16
C ARG A 170 -16.79 30.74 -25.51
N GLY A 171 -15.53 31.10 -25.79
CA GLY A 171 -14.47 30.14 -26.13
C GLY A 171 -13.96 29.33 -24.92
N LEU A 172 -13.66 30.03 -23.82
CA LEU A 172 -13.02 29.45 -22.63
C LEU A 172 -13.96 29.39 -21.41
N GLY A 173 -14.82 30.39 -21.21
CA GLY A 173 -15.70 30.46 -20.05
C GLY A 173 -16.72 29.32 -20.00
N LEU A 174 -17.46 29.09 -21.09
CA LEU A 174 -18.46 28.01 -21.15
C LEU A 174 -17.85 26.61 -21.00
N SER A 175 -16.68 26.39 -21.58
CA SER A 175 -15.98 25.10 -21.50
C SER A 175 -15.39 24.86 -20.10
N THR A 176 -14.91 25.91 -19.42
CA THR A 176 -14.50 25.84 -18.01
C THR A 176 -15.69 25.47 -17.12
N LEU A 177 -16.84 26.10 -17.30
CA LEU A 177 -18.05 25.81 -16.53
C LEU A 177 -18.51 24.35 -16.71
N ALA A 178 -18.43 23.82 -17.93
CA ALA A 178 -18.75 22.42 -18.21
C ALA A 178 -17.82 21.44 -17.48
N ILE A 179 -16.51 21.74 -17.44
CA ILE A 179 -15.52 20.92 -16.70
C ILE A 179 -15.82 20.96 -15.20
N ILE A 180 -16.10 22.14 -14.64
CA ILE A 180 -16.44 22.29 -13.21
C ILE A 180 -17.71 21.51 -12.88
N ALA A 181 -18.77 21.64 -13.69
CA ALA A 181 -20.02 20.92 -13.49
C ALA A 181 -19.82 19.39 -13.54
N GLY A 182 -19.02 18.91 -14.49
CA GLY A 182 -18.66 17.49 -14.60
C GLY A 182 -17.86 16.99 -13.39
N ALA A 183 -16.88 17.76 -12.92
CA ALA A 183 -16.08 17.42 -11.74
C ALA A 183 -16.91 17.37 -10.45
N VAL A 184 -17.82 18.32 -10.27
CA VAL A 184 -18.76 18.34 -9.14
C VAL A 184 -19.71 17.15 -9.20
N GLY A 185 -20.30 16.85 -10.36
CA GLY A 185 -21.17 15.69 -10.53
C GLY A 185 -20.47 14.37 -10.23
N PHE A 186 -19.22 14.21 -10.68
CA PHE A 186 -18.41 13.03 -10.37
C PHE A 186 -18.12 12.89 -8.87
N ALA A 187 -17.81 14.01 -8.18
CA ALA A 187 -17.54 14.00 -6.76
C ALA A 187 -18.76 13.55 -5.93
N PHE A 188 -19.98 13.93 -6.33
CA PHE A 188 -21.21 13.47 -5.70
C PHE A 188 -21.43 11.96 -5.88
N ILE A 189 -21.23 11.43 -7.10
CA ILE A 189 -21.40 9.99 -7.38
C ILE A 189 -20.44 9.15 -6.54
N LYS A 190 -19.20 9.62 -6.33
CA LYS A 190 -18.20 8.90 -5.54
C LYS A 190 -18.47 8.92 -4.02
N GLN A 191 -19.29 9.84 -3.52
CA GLN A 191 -19.65 9.86 -2.09
C GLN A 191 -20.75 8.86 -1.72
N GLU A 192 -21.49 8.34 -2.70
CA GLU A 192 -22.62 7.43 -2.49
C GLU A 192 -22.27 5.94 -2.62
N GLY A 193 -21.04 5.58 -3.01
CA GLY A 193 -20.56 4.21 -3.16
C GLY A 193 -19.30 3.93 -2.37
#